data_AF-A0A151RVY6-F1
#
_entry.id   AF-A0A151RVY6-F1
#
_cell.length_a   1.000
_cell.length_b   1.000
_cell.length_c   1.000
_cell.angle_alpha   90.00
_cell.angle_beta   90.00
_cell.angle_gamma   90.00
#
_symmetry.space_group_name_H-M   'P 1'
#
loop_
_entity.id
_entity.type
_entity.pdbx_description
1 polymer ?
#
loop_
_entity_poly.entity_id
_entity_poly.type
_entity_poly.pdbx_seq_one_letter_code
_entity_poly.pdbx_strand_id
1 'polypeptide(L)'
;MCSLENFLIPRYDILRGIVQDDQKVVRTLKSAANSIIYSDVLKTLVPNINVLRQSSVPQASISLLMVHFPCTAYMKHSKFLEALKTARGIGFDPLKRNLIYALVVLLNTNKTMQDSKFKVYERWGWNHKLALQAFRKFPVFMMLSKETY
;
A
#
# COMPACT_ATOMS: atom_id res chain seq x y z
N MET A 1 19.79 21.66 -7.77
CA MET A 1 20.70 21.16 -6.72
C MET A 1 19.87 20.82 -5.49
N CYS A 2 20.02 19.62 -4.94
CA CYS A 2 19.34 19.22 -3.70
C CYS A 2 19.87 20.06 -2.53
N SER A 3 19.08 21.02 -2.04
CA SER A 3 19.30 21.69 -0.76
C SER A 3 18.22 21.28 0.24
N LEU A 4 18.49 21.47 1.53
CA LEU A 4 17.49 21.24 2.57
C LEU A 4 16.22 22.07 2.28
N GLU A 5 16.39 23.34 1.96
CA GLU A 5 15.33 24.31 1.70
C GLU A 5 14.47 23.95 0.48
N ASN A 6 15.09 23.54 -0.63
CA ASN A 6 14.37 23.33 -1.88
C ASN A 6 13.91 21.88 -2.10
N PHE A 7 14.45 20.93 -1.34
CA PHE A 7 14.17 19.51 -1.53
C PHE A 7 13.51 18.84 -0.33
N LEU A 8 14.11 18.97 0.85
CA LEU A 8 13.70 18.21 2.03
C LEU A 8 12.55 18.89 2.78
N ILE A 9 12.60 20.21 2.97
CA ILE A 9 11.55 20.97 3.68
C ILE A 9 10.17 20.80 3.00
N PRO A 10 10.02 20.98 1.67
CA PRO A 10 8.72 20.78 1.03
C PRO A 10 8.18 19.36 1.19
N ARG A 11 9.06 18.35 1.17
CA ARG A 11 8.69 16.94 1.37
C ARG A 11 8.29 16.66 2.82
N TYR A 12 9.00 17.25 3.77
CA TYR A 12 8.64 17.21 5.19
C TYR A 12 7.23 17.76 5.40
N ASP A 13 6.92 18.93 4.85
CA ASP A 13 5.61 19.57 5.00
C ASP A 13 4.48 18.74 4.38
N ILE A 14 4.73 18.13 3.20
CA ILE A 14 3.79 17.20 2.59
C ILE A 14 3.55 15.99 3.50
N LEU A 15 4.60 15.35 4.00
CA LEU A 15 4.48 14.20 4.90
C LEU A 15 3.75 14.56 6.20
N ARG A 16 4.04 15.73 6.76
CA ARG A 16 3.36 16.26 7.95
C ARG A 16 1.87 16.48 7.71
N GLY A 17 1.49 17.06 6.57
CA GLY A 17 0.09 17.21 6.18
C GLY A 17 -0.62 15.87 5.88
N ILE A 18 0.13 14.84 5.51
CA ILE A 18 -0.41 13.50 5.26
C ILE A 18 -0.58 12.72 6.56
N VAL A 19 0.42 12.70 7.44
CA VAL A 19 0.46 11.80 8.60
C VAL A 19 -0.07 12.46 9.88
N GLN A 20 -0.04 13.79 9.95
CA GLN A 20 -0.61 14.61 11.02
C GLN A 20 -0.07 14.28 12.43
N ASP A 21 1.17 13.80 12.50
CA ASP A 21 1.85 13.40 13.73
C ASP A 21 3.36 13.48 13.52
N ASP A 22 4.03 14.39 14.23
CA ASP A 22 5.44 14.70 14.01
C ASP A 22 6.36 13.49 14.29
N GLN A 23 6.02 12.62 15.26
CA GLN A 23 6.79 11.41 15.51
C GLN A 23 6.67 10.41 14.35
N LYS A 24 5.47 10.28 13.79
CA LYS A 24 5.26 9.42 12.61
C LYS A 24 5.87 10.02 11.35
N VAL A 25 5.96 11.35 11.21
CA VAL A 25 6.71 11.99 10.12
C VAL A 25 8.18 11.58 10.19
N VAL A 26 8.82 11.68 11.36
CA VAL A 26 10.22 11.24 11.55
C VAL A 26 10.40 9.76 11.21
N ARG A 27 9.47 8.89 11.64
CA ARG A 27 9.49 7.47 11.28
C ARG A 27 9.38 7.25 9.78
N THR A 28 8.49 7.99 9.11
CA THR A 28 8.28 7.91 7.66
C THR A 28 9.50 8.40 6.89
N LEU A 29 10.14 9.49 7.31
CA LEU A 29 11.39 9.96 6.70
C LEU A 29 12.49 8.89 6.72
N LYS A 30 12.60 8.15 7.84
CA LYS A 30 13.56 7.05 7.98
C LYS A 30 13.20 5.85 7.10
N SER A 31 11.95 5.38 7.16
CA SER A 31 11.53 4.17 6.42
C SER A 31 11.35 4.39 4.91
N ALA A 32 11.08 5.63 4.50
CA ALA A 32 10.81 6.00 3.11
C ALA A 32 11.96 6.76 2.45
N ALA A 33 13.16 6.81 3.04
CA ALA A 33 14.27 7.65 2.59
C ALA A 33 14.52 7.54 1.07
N ASN A 34 14.60 6.32 0.55
CA ASN A 34 14.76 6.08 -0.89
C ASN A 34 13.60 6.64 -1.70
N SER A 35 12.35 6.37 -1.30
CA SER A 35 11.18 6.88 -2.02
C SER A 35 11.14 8.41 -2.00
N ILE A 36 11.45 9.05 -0.87
CA ILE A 36 11.49 10.51 -0.73
C ILE A 36 12.52 11.14 -1.68
N ILE A 37 13.68 10.50 -1.81
CA ILE A 37 14.79 10.98 -2.64
C ILE A 37 14.50 10.78 -4.14
N TYR A 38 14.02 9.62 -4.53
CA TYR A 38 13.98 9.22 -5.94
C TYR A 38 12.59 9.33 -6.60
N SER A 39 11.52 9.58 -5.84
CA SER A 39 10.18 9.70 -6.41
C SER A 39 9.78 11.14 -6.72
N ASP A 40 8.99 11.28 -7.79
CA ASP A 40 8.20 12.47 -8.04
C ASP A 40 6.95 12.43 -7.14
N VAL A 41 7.06 13.07 -5.97
CA VAL A 41 6.03 13.09 -4.92
C VAL A 41 4.68 13.58 -5.43
N LEU A 42 4.69 14.55 -6.36
CA LEU A 42 3.49 15.16 -6.90
C LEU A 42 2.78 14.25 -7.92
N LYS A 43 3.52 13.36 -8.59
CA LYS A 43 2.95 12.38 -9.53
C LYS A 43 2.66 11.00 -8.92
N THR A 44 3.17 10.73 -7.73
CA THR A 44 3.05 9.41 -7.08
C THR A 44 2.29 9.52 -5.75
N LEU A 45 2.96 9.97 -4.69
CA LEU A 45 2.41 10.00 -3.34
C LEU A 45 1.12 10.82 -3.24
N VAL A 46 1.17 12.10 -3.63
CA VAL A 46 0.04 13.03 -3.46
C VAL A 46 -1.25 12.51 -4.09
N PRO A 47 -1.28 12.08 -5.37
CA PRO A 47 -2.50 11.56 -5.97
C PRO A 47 -2.96 10.23 -5.35
N ASN A 48 -2.03 9.38 -4.88
CA ASN A 48 -2.40 8.14 -4.16
C ASN A 48 -3.08 8.44 -2.82
N ILE A 49 -2.58 9.41 -2.06
CA ILE A 49 -3.21 9.81 -0.79
C ILE A 49 -4.57 10.46 -1.04
N ASN A 50 -4.67 11.31 -2.07
CA ASN A 50 -5.93 11.96 -2.42
C ASN A 50 -7.02 10.95 -2.79
N VAL A 51 -6.69 9.92 -3.59
CA VAL A 51 -7.70 8.90 -3.93
C VAL A 51 -8.12 8.08 -2.71
N LEU A 52 -7.21 7.79 -1.76
CA LEU A 52 -7.58 7.12 -0.50
C LEU A 52 -8.54 7.98 0.32
N ARG A 53 -8.29 9.29 0.43
CA ARG A 53 -9.17 10.23 1.14
C ARG A 53 -10.55 10.33 0.48
N GLN A 54 -10.59 10.48 -0.84
CA GLN A 54 -11.83 10.46 -1.63
C GLN A 54 -12.58 9.13 -1.52
N SER A 55 -11.86 8.06 -1.19
CA SER A 55 -12.40 6.72 -0.95
C SER A 55 -12.90 6.50 0.48
N SER A 56 -12.96 7.55 1.30
CA SER A 56 -13.32 7.50 2.72
C SER A 56 -12.38 6.61 3.56
N VAL A 57 -11.16 6.37 3.11
CA VAL A 57 -10.19 5.58 3.87
C VAL A 57 -9.79 6.37 5.13
N PRO A 58 -9.90 5.79 6.33
CA PRO A 58 -9.60 6.52 7.56
C PRO A 58 -8.16 7.02 7.63
N GLN A 59 -7.98 8.19 8.23
CA GLN A 59 -6.67 8.81 8.43
C GLN A 59 -5.66 7.89 9.15
N ALA A 60 -6.13 7.04 10.08
CA ALA A 60 -5.30 6.03 10.74
C ALA A 60 -4.77 4.96 9.76
N SER A 61 -5.57 4.54 8.78
CA SER A 61 -5.16 3.60 7.72
C SER A 61 -4.17 4.25 6.75
N ILE A 62 -4.36 5.53 6.43
CA ILE A 62 -3.40 6.30 5.62
C ILE A 62 -2.06 6.42 6.37
N SER A 63 -2.11 6.71 7.67
CA SER A 63 -0.91 6.76 8.52
C SER A 63 -0.19 5.41 8.59
N LEU A 64 -0.94 4.29 8.69
CA LEU A 64 -0.39 2.93 8.64
C LEU A 64 0.37 2.69 7.33
N LEU A 65 -0.21 3.05 6.19
CA LEU A 65 0.41 2.93 4.88
C LEU A 65 1.73 3.72 4.82
N MET A 66 1.73 4.98 5.27
CA MET A 66 2.91 5.84 5.21
C MET A 66 4.06 5.33 6.09
N VAL A 67 3.75 4.91 7.31
CA VAL A 67 4.78 4.54 8.28
C VAL A 67 5.37 3.16 7.97
N HIS A 68 4.53 2.19 7.61
CA HIS A 68 4.92 0.79 7.52
C HIS A 68 5.13 0.29 6.08
N PHE A 69 4.51 0.93 5.09
CA PHE A 69 4.56 0.49 3.70
C PHE A 69 4.83 1.65 2.73
N PRO A 70 5.89 2.45 2.97
CA PRO A 70 6.13 3.65 2.18
C PRO A 70 6.27 3.35 0.68
N CYS A 71 6.99 2.30 0.29
CA CYS A 71 7.12 1.90 -1.12
C CYS A 71 5.77 1.75 -1.82
N THR A 72 4.75 1.23 -1.14
CA THR A 72 3.39 1.09 -1.65
C THR A 72 2.71 2.45 -1.84
N ALA A 73 2.91 3.41 -0.93
CA ALA A 73 2.37 4.77 -1.04
C ALA A 73 2.95 5.53 -2.24
N TYR A 74 4.20 5.27 -2.60
CA TYR A 74 4.92 5.91 -3.71
C TYR A 74 4.78 5.18 -5.05
N MET A 75 3.96 4.12 -5.14
CA MET A 75 3.74 3.43 -6.41
C MET A 75 3.14 4.35 -7.46
N LYS A 76 3.45 4.07 -8.74
CA LYS A 76 2.87 4.79 -9.89
C LYS A 76 1.34 4.86 -9.75
N HIS A 77 0.79 6.07 -9.84
CA HIS A 77 -0.63 6.31 -9.55
C HIS A 77 -1.58 5.40 -10.33
N SER A 78 -1.31 5.12 -11.60
CA SER A 78 -2.13 4.21 -12.41
C SER A 78 -2.20 2.79 -11.83
N LYS A 79 -1.08 2.24 -11.34
CA LYS A 79 -1.02 0.93 -10.69
C LYS A 79 -1.76 0.95 -9.36
N PHE A 80 -1.62 2.04 -8.60
CA PHE A 80 -2.30 2.22 -7.33
C PHE A 80 -3.83 2.22 -7.49
N LEU A 81 -4.34 2.95 -8.49
CA LEU A 81 -5.76 2.97 -8.83
C LEU A 81 -6.28 1.59 -9.23
N GLU A 82 -5.53 0.85 -10.05
CA GLU A 82 -5.88 -0.51 -10.46
C GLU A 82 -5.95 -1.46 -9.26
N ALA A 83 -4.98 -1.38 -8.36
CA ALA A 83 -4.96 -2.17 -7.13
C ALA A 83 -6.14 -1.81 -6.20
N LEU A 84 -6.46 -0.53 -6.06
CA LEU A 84 -7.60 -0.05 -5.27
C LEU A 84 -8.93 -0.54 -5.85
N LYS A 85 -9.11 -0.47 -7.18
CA LYS A 85 -10.28 -1.00 -7.88
C LYS A 85 -10.40 -2.51 -7.68
N THR A 86 -9.29 -3.24 -7.81
CA THR A 86 -9.25 -4.69 -7.61
C THR A 86 -9.61 -5.07 -6.17
N ALA A 87 -9.04 -4.40 -5.17
CA ALA A 87 -9.37 -4.64 -3.76
C ALA A 87 -10.86 -4.41 -3.49
N ARG A 88 -11.45 -3.34 -4.03
CA ARG A 88 -12.90 -3.10 -3.92
C ARG A 88 -13.72 -4.20 -4.62
N GLY A 89 -13.31 -4.65 -5.80
CA GLY A 89 -13.97 -5.74 -6.51
C GLY A 89 -13.96 -7.07 -5.74
N ILE A 90 -12.91 -7.33 -4.96
CA ILE A 90 -12.83 -8.48 -4.04
C ILE A 90 -13.72 -8.29 -2.79
N GLY A 91 -14.18 -7.06 -2.54
CA GLY A 91 -15.06 -6.72 -1.43
C GLY A 91 -14.34 -6.24 -0.18
N PHE A 92 -13.11 -5.71 -0.30
CA PHE A 92 -12.45 -5.02 0.81
C PHE A 92 -13.19 -3.74 1.19
N ASP A 93 -13.42 -3.59 2.49
CA ASP A 93 -14.06 -2.42 3.08
C ASP A 93 -13.03 -1.28 3.22
N PRO A 94 -13.25 -0.10 2.61
CA PRO A 94 -12.33 1.03 2.70
C PRO A 94 -12.17 1.59 4.12
N LEU A 95 -13.13 1.33 5.01
CA LEU A 95 -13.06 1.76 6.41
C LEU A 95 -12.16 0.85 7.26
N LYS A 96 -11.76 -0.31 6.75
CA LYS A 96 -10.93 -1.28 7.48
C LYS A 96 -9.48 -1.21 7.03
N ARG A 97 -8.57 -1.33 8.01
CA ARG A 97 -7.12 -1.41 7.79
C ARG A 97 -6.71 -2.52 6.80
N ASN A 98 -7.51 -3.58 6.68
CA ASN A 98 -7.27 -4.68 5.76
C ASN A 98 -7.14 -4.21 4.30
N LEU A 99 -7.79 -3.11 3.91
CA LEU A 99 -7.60 -2.53 2.59
C LEU A 99 -6.12 -2.18 2.34
N ILE A 100 -5.42 -1.63 3.33
CA ILE A 100 -4.00 -1.25 3.19
C ILE A 100 -3.15 -2.49 2.92
N TYR A 101 -3.32 -3.55 3.69
CA TYR A 101 -2.58 -4.80 3.47
C TYR A 101 -2.92 -5.43 2.11
N ALA A 102 -4.17 -5.31 1.64
CA ALA A 102 -4.55 -5.76 0.31
C ALA A 102 -3.83 -4.96 -0.78
N LEU A 103 -3.76 -3.63 -0.66
CA LEU A 103 -3.01 -2.78 -1.59
C LEU A 103 -1.52 -3.16 -1.62
N VAL A 104 -0.93 -3.42 -0.45
CA VAL A 104 0.46 -3.90 -0.36
C VAL A 104 0.62 -5.21 -1.13
N VAL A 105 -0.25 -6.19 -0.93
CA VAL A 105 -0.21 -7.47 -1.66
C VAL A 105 -0.34 -7.25 -3.17
N LEU A 106 -1.37 -6.52 -3.59
CA LEU A 106 -1.70 -6.35 -5.02
C LEU A 106 -0.64 -5.55 -5.77
N LEU A 107 0.04 -4.61 -5.12
CA LEU A 107 1.08 -3.80 -5.75
C LEU A 107 2.46 -4.47 -5.77
N ASN A 108 2.71 -5.44 -4.88
CA ASN A 108 3.98 -6.17 -4.78
C ASN A 108 3.94 -7.56 -5.43
N THR A 109 2.79 -8.00 -5.94
CA THR A 109 2.66 -9.30 -6.62
C THR A 109 2.03 -9.13 -8.00
N ASN A 110 2.52 -9.88 -8.98
CA ASN A 110 1.87 -9.97 -10.28
C ASN A 110 0.79 -11.07 -10.29
N LYS A 111 -0.03 -11.10 -11.35
CA LYS A 111 -1.12 -12.06 -11.50
C LYS A 111 -0.62 -13.50 -11.45
N THR A 112 0.49 -13.82 -12.12
CA THR A 112 1.09 -15.17 -12.10
C THR A 112 1.44 -15.61 -10.68
N MET A 113 2.03 -14.73 -9.86
CA MET A 113 2.34 -15.04 -8.46
C MET A 113 1.06 -15.31 -7.66
N GLN A 114 0.02 -14.48 -7.84
CA GLN A 114 -1.26 -14.65 -7.17
C GLN A 114 -1.93 -15.98 -7.56
N ASP A 115 -2.05 -16.26 -8.86
CA ASP A 115 -2.62 -17.50 -9.39
C ASP A 115 -1.86 -18.71 -8.87
N SER A 116 -0.54 -18.60 -8.80
CA SER A 116 0.30 -19.67 -8.28
C SER A 116 0.01 -19.95 -6.79
N LYS A 117 -0.28 -18.92 -5.98
CA LYS A 117 -0.65 -19.10 -4.56
C LYS A 117 -2.04 -19.71 -4.44
N PHE A 118 -3.00 -19.29 -5.26
CA PHE A 118 -4.32 -19.90 -5.31
C PHE A 118 -4.27 -21.40 -5.65
N LYS A 119 -3.40 -21.81 -6.59
CA LYS A 119 -3.16 -23.24 -6.87
C LYS A 119 -2.65 -24.03 -5.66
N VAL A 120 -1.90 -23.42 -4.75
CA VAL A 120 -1.48 -24.07 -3.50
C VAL A 120 -2.67 -24.29 -2.59
N TYR A 121 -3.53 -23.28 -2.42
CA TYR A 121 -4.73 -23.40 -1.59
C TYR A 121 -5.73 -24.41 -2.17
N GLU A 122 -5.84 -24.51 -3.49
CA GLU A 122 -6.64 -25.54 -4.16
C GLU A 122 -6.17 -26.96 -3.81
N ARG A 123 -4.85 -27.19 -3.73
CA ARG A 123 -4.29 -28.48 -3.26
C ARG A 123 -4.65 -28.79 -1.80
N TRP A 124 -4.98 -27.78 -1.00
CA TRP A 124 -5.48 -27.93 0.37
C TRP A 124 -7.01 -28.03 0.46
N GLY A 125 -7.69 -28.18 -0.68
CA GLY A 125 -9.15 -28.30 -0.76
C GLY A 125 -9.90 -26.97 -0.74
N TRP A 126 -9.22 -25.83 -0.88
CA TRP A 126 -9.90 -24.54 -0.94
C TRP A 126 -10.41 -24.28 -2.36
N ASN A 127 -11.67 -23.86 -2.48
CA ASN A 127 -12.14 -23.26 -3.72
C ASN A 127 -11.75 -21.78 -3.80
N HIS A 128 -11.80 -21.20 -5.01
CA HIS A 128 -11.44 -19.80 -5.25
C HIS A 128 -12.22 -18.81 -4.38
N LYS A 129 -13.51 -19.08 -4.12
CA LYS A 129 -14.36 -18.23 -3.26
C LYS A 129 -13.85 -18.22 -1.82
N LEU A 130 -13.51 -19.39 -1.27
CA LEU A 130 -12.95 -19.52 0.08
C LEU A 130 -11.59 -18.80 0.17
N ALA A 131 -10.74 -18.93 -0.85
CA ALA A 131 -9.46 -18.25 -0.88
C ALA A 131 -9.60 -16.72 -0.92
N LEU A 132 -10.55 -16.18 -1.68
CA LEU A 132 -10.85 -14.74 -1.67
C LEU A 132 -11.44 -14.27 -0.33
N GLN A 133 -12.30 -15.08 0.31
CA GLN A 133 -12.83 -14.76 1.63
C GLN A 133 -11.74 -14.72 2.69
N ALA A 134 -10.83 -15.70 2.67
CA ALA A 134 -9.65 -15.70 3.51
C ALA A 134 -8.81 -14.47 3.22
N PHE A 135 -8.50 -14.18 1.95
CA PHE A 135 -7.67 -13.03 1.56
C PHE A 135 -8.24 -11.73 2.10
N ARG A 136 -9.56 -11.56 2.01
CA ARG A 136 -10.26 -10.40 2.57
C ARG A 136 -10.09 -10.28 4.08
N LYS A 137 -10.19 -11.39 4.80
CA LYS A 137 -10.11 -11.43 6.27
C LYS A 137 -8.67 -11.29 6.77
N PHE A 138 -7.71 -11.85 6.04
CA PHE A 138 -6.31 -11.95 6.44
C PHE A 138 -5.36 -11.73 5.24
N PRO A 139 -5.21 -10.52 4.69
CA PRO A 139 -4.43 -10.30 3.47
C PRO A 139 -2.97 -10.75 3.55
N VAL A 140 -2.43 -10.79 4.78
CA VAL A 140 -1.03 -11.10 5.08
C VAL A 140 -0.59 -12.47 4.57
N PHE A 141 -1.46 -13.50 4.53
CA PHE A 141 -1.02 -14.81 4.02
C PHE A 141 -0.69 -14.77 2.52
N MET A 142 -1.28 -13.84 1.77
CA MET A 142 -0.94 -13.61 0.36
C MET A 142 0.38 -12.84 0.20
N MET A 143 1.01 -12.36 1.27
CA MET A 143 2.37 -11.80 1.22
C MET A 143 3.45 -12.88 1.37
N LEU A 144 3.13 -14.04 1.93
CA LEU A 144 4.10 -15.12 2.16
C LEU A 144 4.71 -15.59 0.83
N SER A 145 6.03 -15.79 0.81
CA SER A 145 6.68 -16.45 -0.31
C SER A 145 6.19 -17.90 -0.36
N LYS A 146 6.22 -18.47 -1.56
CA LYS A 146 6.27 -19.93 -1.66
C LYS A 146 7.67 -20.31 -1.21
N GLU A 147 7.80 -21.19 -0.23
CA GLU A 147 9.11 -21.70 0.18
C GLU A 147 9.84 -22.25 -1.06
N THR A 148 11.05 -21.75 -1.28
CA THR A 148 12.05 -22.37 -2.16
C THR A 148 12.76 -23.44 -1.33
N TYR A 149 12.41 -24.71 -1.56
CA TYR A 149 13.30 -25.84 -1.25
C TYR A 149 14.11 -26.17 -2.50
#